data_AF-A0A484ZAJ4-F1
#
_entry.id   AF-A0A484ZAJ4-F1
#
_cell.length_a   1.000
_cell.length_b   1.000
_cell.length_c   1.000
_cell.angle_alpha   90.00
_cell.angle_beta   90.00
_cell.angle_gamma   90.00
#
_symmetry.space_group_name_H-M   'P 1'
#
loop_
_entity.id
_entity.type
_entity.pdbx_description
1 polymer ?
#
loop_
_entity_poly.entity_id
_entity_poly.type
_entity_poly.pdbx_seq_one_letter_code
_entity_poly.pdbx_strand_id
1 'polypeptide(L)'
;MQADLGEVVAWRNMFWALSDSMCSEATPWVNGAYLPDHAALQTYRVMAPMAYAKIKNIIERNVTSGLIYLPSSARDLNNPQIDQYLAK
;
A
#
# COMPACT_ATOMS: atom_id res chain seq x y z
N MET A 1 6.23 8.49 -13.80
CA MET A 1 4.92 7.97 -13.37
C MET A 1 4.81 6.45 -13.52
N GLN A 2 4.95 5.84 -14.71
CA GLN A 2 4.85 4.38 -14.85
C GLN A 2 5.94 3.59 -14.08
N ALA A 3 7.18 4.08 -14.06
CA ALA A 3 8.27 3.47 -13.28
C ALA A 3 8.00 3.49 -11.77
N ASP A 4 7.53 4.64 -11.25
CA ASP A 4 7.16 4.79 -9.84
C ASP A 4 5.98 3.89 -9.44
N LEU A 5 5.00 3.73 -10.33
CA LEU A 5 3.91 2.78 -10.13
C LEU A 5 4.43 1.33 -10.11
N GLY A 6 5.36 1.00 -11.00
CA GLY A 6 6.04 -0.29 -11.01
C GLY A 6 6.78 -0.57 -9.70
N GLU A 7 7.36 0.45 -9.08
CA GLU A 7 7.99 0.33 -7.76
C GLU A 7 6.97 -0.04 -6.66
N VAL A 8 5.78 0.60 -6.65
CA VAL A 8 4.70 0.24 -5.71
C VAL A 8 4.22 -1.19 -5.92
N VAL A 9 4.10 -1.64 -7.17
CA VAL A 9 3.75 -3.03 -7.50
C VAL A 9 4.84 -4.00 -7.03
N ALA A 10 6.11 -3.64 -7.17
CA ALA A 10 7.22 -4.45 -6.67
C ALA A 10 7.16 -4.61 -5.14
N TRP A 11 6.91 -3.54 -4.39
CA TRP A 11 6.69 -3.60 -2.93
C TRP A 11 5.50 -4.49 -2.58
N ARG A 12 4.38 -4.37 -3.31
CA ARG A 12 3.20 -5.25 -3.13
C ARG A 12 3.57 -6.72 -3.34
N ASN A 13 4.30 -7.03 -4.40
CA ASN A 13 4.69 -8.41 -4.72
C ASN A 13 5.69 -8.97 -3.71
N MET A 14 6.62 -8.15 -3.21
CA MET A 14 7.58 -8.56 -2.19
C MET A 14 6.88 -9.05 -0.91
N PHE A 15 5.82 -8.37 -0.45
CA PHE A 15 5.09 -8.81 0.74
C PHE A 15 4.33 -10.12 0.53
N TRP A 16 3.77 -10.35 -0.66
CA TRP A 16 3.18 -11.64 -1.00
C TRP A 16 4.21 -12.76 -1.06
N ALA A 17 5.37 -12.52 -1.67
CA ALA A 17 6.46 -13.49 -1.70
C ALA A 17 6.94 -13.84 -0.27
N LEU A 18 6.98 -12.86 0.63
CA LEU A 18 7.30 -13.10 2.05
C LEU A 18 6.23 -13.93 2.75
N SER A 19 4.93 -13.67 2.52
CA SER A 19 3.87 -14.50 3.11
C SER A 19 3.87 -15.93 2.56
N ASP A 20 4.16 -16.10 1.26
CA ASP A 20 4.28 -17.42 0.65
C ASP A 20 5.44 -18.20 1.27
N SER A 21 6.61 -17.55 1.43
CA SER A 21 7.78 -18.13 2.09
C SER A 21 7.54 -18.46 3.56
N MET A 22 6.75 -17.64 4.28
CA MET A 22 6.37 -17.93 5.67
C MET A 22 5.60 -19.26 5.77
N CYS A 23 4.75 -19.56 4.79
CA CYS A 23 3.94 -20.76 4.78
C CYS A 23 4.66 -21.97 4.18
N SER A 24 5.44 -21.82 3.11
CA SER A 24 6.13 -22.93 2.45
C SER A 24 7.26 -23.51 3.31
N GLU A 25 8.01 -22.63 3.98
CA GLU A 25 9.18 -23.01 4.79
C GLU A 25 8.82 -23.13 6.29
N ALA A 26 7.55 -23.42 6.60
CA ALA A 26 7.09 -23.57 7.97
C ALA A 26 7.78 -24.76 8.67
N THR A 27 8.25 -24.54 9.89
CA THR A 27 8.96 -25.55 10.69
C THR A 27 8.06 -26.12 11.80
N PRO A 28 8.16 -27.42 12.12
CA PRO A 28 7.40 -28.01 13.20
C PRO A 28 7.78 -27.41 14.57
N TRP A 29 6.80 -27.29 15.45
CA TRP A 29 6.93 -26.79 16.82
C TRP A 29 6.33 -27.79 17.82
N VAL A 30 5.98 -27.35 19.03
CA VAL A 30 5.46 -28.21 20.09
C VAL A 30 4.01 -28.65 19.82
N ASN A 31 3.65 -29.85 20.30
CA ASN A 31 2.28 -30.40 20.24
C ASN A 31 1.68 -30.49 18.82
N GLY A 32 2.52 -30.70 17.79
CA GLY A 32 2.06 -30.78 16.40
C GLY A 32 1.70 -29.43 15.77
N ALA A 33 1.94 -28.31 16.45
CA ALA A 33 1.84 -26.98 15.85
C ALA A 33 2.98 -26.75 14.85
N TYR A 34 2.75 -25.90 13.85
CA TYR A 34 3.77 -25.43 12.91
C TYR A 34 3.94 -23.93 13.05
N LEU A 35 5.19 -23.47 13.00
CA LEU A 35 5.53 -22.06 12.99
C LEU A 35 5.94 -21.62 11.59
N PRO A 36 5.49 -20.44 11.13
CA PRO A 36 5.97 -19.87 9.88
C PRO A 36 7.47 -19.56 9.95
N ASP A 37 8.11 -19.45 8.79
CA ASP A 37 9.54 -19.16 8.72
C ASP A 37 9.92 -17.88 9.49
N HIS A 38 10.86 -18.04 10.41
CA HIS A 38 11.33 -16.96 11.28
C HIS A 38 12.10 -15.90 10.48
N ALA A 39 12.83 -16.29 9.43
CA ALA A 39 13.60 -15.34 8.63
C ALA A 39 12.67 -14.42 7.83
N ALA A 40 11.65 -14.97 7.18
CA ALA A 40 10.62 -14.21 6.47
C ALA A 40 9.87 -13.27 7.43
N LEU A 41 9.53 -13.73 8.65
CA LEU A 41 8.89 -12.88 9.67
C LEU A 41 9.74 -11.66 10.05
N GLN A 42 11.03 -11.85 10.31
CA GLN A 42 11.90 -10.71 10.65
C GLN A 42 12.13 -9.80 9.44
N THR A 43 12.27 -10.37 8.25
CA THR A 43 12.41 -9.60 6.99
C THR A 43 11.20 -8.68 6.79
N TYR A 44 9.98 -9.19 6.97
CA TYR A 44 8.77 -8.39 6.90
C TYR A 44 8.82 -7.18 7.86
N ARG A 45 9.22 -7.39 9.12
CA ARG A 45 9.28 -6.33 10.14
C ARG A 45 10.29 -5.24 9.80
N VAL A 46 11.42 -5.59 9.18
CA VAL A 46 12.44 -4.63 8.77
C VAL A 46 12.00 -3.87 7.53
N MET A 47 11.40 -4.56 6.55
CA MET A 47 11.07 -3.97 5.25
C MET A 47 9.78 -3.14 5.27
N ALA A 48 8.80 -3.48 6.11
CA ALA A 48 7.49 -2.82 6.14
C ALA A 48 7.56 -1.29 6.40
N PRO A 49 8.32 -0.76 7.38
CA PRO A 49 8.42 0.68 7.59
C PRO A 49 9.03 1.42 6.40
N MET A 50 10.05 0.84 5.75
CA MET A 50 10.71 1.44 4.58
C MET A 50 9.77 1.47 3.37
N ALA A 51 9.10 0.36 3.10
CA ALA A 51 8.16 0.26 1.99
C ALA A 51 7.00 1.25 2.15
N TYR A 52 6.42 1.34 3.35
CA TYR A 52 5.28 2.22 3.59
C TYR A 52 5.62 3.70 3.41
N ALA A 53 6.75 4.14 3.97
CA ALA A 53 7.23 5.51 3.79
C ALA A 53 7.48 5.84 2.31
N LYS A 54 8.08 4.89 1.56
CA LYS A 54 8.37 5.04 0.14
C LYS A 54 7.11 5.12 -0.72
N ILE A 55 6.15 4.22 -0.49
CA ILE A 55 4.87 4.21 -1.22
C ILE A 55 4.10 5.51 -0.98
N LYS A 56 4.02 5.97 0.27
CA LYS A 56 3.37 7.25 0.59
C LYS A 56 4.01 8.42 -0.17
N ASN A 57 5.35 8.49 -0.18
CA ASN A 57 6.08 9.52 -0.91
C ASN A 57 5.83 9.46 -2.43
N ILE A 58 5.76 8.25 -3.01
CA ILE A 58 5.45 8.05 -4.42
C ILE A 58 4.06 8.59 -4.77
N ILE A 59 3.07 8.37 -3.89
CA ILE A 59 1.70 8.87 -4.07
C ILE A 59 1.68 10.40 -4.03
N GLU A 60 2.29 11.00 -3.00
CA GLU A 60 2.35 12.45 -2.86
C GLU A 60 3.07 13.12 -4.05
N ARG A 61 4.15 12.51 -4.54
CA ARG A 61 4.96 13.04 -5.66
C ARG A 61 4.30 12.88 -7.03
N ASN A 62 3.52 11.84 -7.27
CA ASN A 62 2.88 11.62 -8.57
C ASN A 62 1.48 12.23 -8.67
N VAL A 63 0.68 12.18 -7.60
CA VAL A 63 -0.69 12.73 -7.61
C VAL A 63 -0.67 14.24 -7.35
N THR A 64 0.29 14.75 -6.58
CA THR A 64 0.56 16.19 -6.36
C THR A 64 -0.70 17.00 -6.02
N SER A 65 -1.08 17.98 -6.84
CA SER A 65 -2.22 18.87 -6.64
C SER A 65 -3.57 18.15 -6.69
N GLY A 66 -3.66 16.96 -7.32
CA GLY A 66 -4.88 16.18 -7.35
C GLY A 66 -5.38 15.76 -5.96
N LEU A 67 -4.50 15.72 -4.95
CA LEU A 67 -4.88 15.39 -3.57
C LEU A 67 -5.50 16.57 -2.80
N ILE A 68 -5.34 17.80 -3.31
CA ILE A 68 -5.87 19.02 -2.67
C ILE A 68 -6.93 19.72 -3.52
N TYR A 69 -7.05 19.36 -4.80
CA TYR A 69 -8.05 19.91 -5.71
C TYR A 69 -9.36 19.13 -5.61
N LEU A 70 -9.99 19.19 -4.42
CA LEU A 70 -11.20 18.44 -4.10
C LEU A 70 -12.28 19.38 -3.52
N PRO A 71 -13.57 19.11 -3.79
CA PRO A 71 -14.66 19.77 -3.09
C PRO A 71 -14.65 19.40 -1.59
N SER A 72 -15.25 20.22 -0.75
CA SER A 72 -15.26 20.02 0.70
C SER A 72 -16.08 18.80 1.12
N SER A 73 -17.17 18.52 0.41
CA SER A 73 -18.11 17.45 0.75
C SER A 73 -18.97 17.05 -0.44
N ALA A 74 -19.66 15.91 -0.32
CA ALA A 74 -20.72 15.50 -1.23
C ALA A 74 -21.86 16.54 -1.34
N ARG A 75 -21.99 17.45 -0.37
CA ARG A 75 -22.94 18.58 -0.45
C ARG A 75 -22.62 19.55 -1.57
N ASP A 76 -21.35 19.73 -1.91
CA ASP A 76 -20.94 20.64 -2.98
C ASP A 76 -21.38 20.10 -4.34
N LEU A 77 -21.39 18.77 -4.50
CA LEU A 77 -21.93 18.08 -5.67
C LEU A 77 -23.48 18.13 -5.72
N ASN A 78 -24.15 18.13 -4.56
CA ASN A 78 -25.61 18.21 -4.49
C ASN A 78 -26.14 19.65 -4.59
N ASN A 79 -25.26 20.67 -4.62
CA ASN A 79 -25.64 22.06 -4.79
C ASN A 79 -25.50 22.46 -6.27
N PRO A 80 -26.60 22.69 -7.01
CA PRO A 80 -26.55 23.01 -8.43
C PRO A 80 -25.71 24.26 -8.77
N GLN A 81 -25.58 25.22 -7.84
CA GLN A 81 -24.75 26.41 -8.05
C GLN A 81 -23.25 26.14 -7.97
N ILE A 82 -22.83 25.12 -7.24
CA ILE A 82 -21.42 24.78 -7.04
C ILE A 82 -21.01 23.68 -8.02
N ASP A 83 -21.87 22.68 -8.22
CA ASP A 83 -21.62 21.55 -9.13
C ASP A 83 -21.36 21.99 -10.58
N GLN A 84 -22.02 23.05 -11.06
CA GLN A 84 -21.74 23.62 -12.38
C GLN A 84 -20.27 24.06 -12.57
N TYR A 85 -19.57 24.40 -11.49
CA TYR A 85 -18.14 24.75 -11.53
C TYR A 85 -17.23 23.54 -11.34
N LEU A 86 -17.71 22.48 -10.68
CA LEU A 86 -16.95 21.24 -10.44
C LEU A 86 -17.00 20.30 -11.64
N ALA A 87 -18.10 20.30 -12.39
CA ALA A 87 -18.30 19.47 -13.58
C ALA A 87 -17.63 20.04 -14.86
N LYS A 88 -17.12 21.27 -14.79
CA LYS A 88 -16.52 22.00 -15.91
C LYS A 88 -15.00 21.93 -15.87
#